data_AF-A0A356TJ31-F1
#
_entry.id   AF-A0A356TJ31-F1
#
_cell.length_a   1.000
_cell.length_b   1.000
_cell.length_c   1.000
_cell.angle_alpha   90.00
_cell.angle_beta   90.00
_cell.angle_gamma   90.00
#
_symmetry.space_group_name_H-M   'P 1'
#
loop_
_entity.id
_entity.type
_entity.pdbx_description
1 polymer ?
#
loop_
_entity_poly.entity_id
_entity_poly.type
_entity_poly.pdbx_seq_one_letter_code
_entity_poly.pdbx_strand_id
1 'polypeptide(L)'
;ALSGAIGTGDAVLAAQAIGADYAYIGSAFIAMEEARASEDYKRAIVDGRAEDIVYTNLFTGVHGNYLRGSIENAGLDPANLPEADPSKMNFGSGGNTDAKAWKDIWGSGQGIGAIDAVQSTADYVARLTEEYEAARARINLASGRAPR
;
A
#
# COMPACT_ATOMS: atom_id res chain seq x y z
N ALA A 1 4.29 -9.41 -14.04
CA ALA A 1 3.80 -8.96 -12.72
C ALA A 1 3.21 -7.57 -12.82
N LEU A 2 2.10 -7.29 -12.12
CA LEU A 2 1.57 -5.93 -11.91
C LEU A 2 1.54 -5.64 -10.41
N SER A 3 1.87 -4.41 -10.00
CA SER A 3 1.84 -3.96 -8.61
C SER A 3 1.29 -2.55 -8.49
N GLY A 4 0.95 -2.15 -7.26
CA GLY A 4 0.46 -0.82 -6.93
C GLY A 4 -1.08 -0.74 -6.95
N ALA A 5 -1.64 -0.18 -5.88
CA ALA A 5 -3.09 -0.02 -5.69
C ALA A 5 -3.94 -1.30 -5.81
N ILE A 6 -3.34 -2.49 -5.63
CA ILE A 6 -4.05 -3.77 -5.63
C ILE A 6 -4.38 -4.14 -4.18
N GLY A 7 -5.68 -4.24 -3.85
CA GLY A 7 -6.18 -4.60 -2.51
C GLY A 7 -7.43 -5.49 -2.50
N THR A 8 -7.92 -5.89 -3.68
CA THR A 8 -9.14 -6.70 -3.86
C THR A 8 -8.95 -7.75 -4.94
N GLY A 9 -9.77 -8.80 -4.93
CA GLY A 9 -9.79 -9.83 -5.98
C GLY A 9 -10.16 -9.29 -7.36
N ASP A 10 -11.04 -8.27 -7.41
CA ASP A 10 -11.32 -7.51 -8.63
C ASP A 10 -10.06 -6.89 -9.24
N ALA A 11 -9.21 -6.28 -8.41
CA ALA A 11 -7.95 -5.69 -8.86
C ALA A 11 -6.96 -6.77 -9.32
N VAL A 12 -6.97 -7.95 -8.70
CA VAL A 12 -6.19 -9.12 -9.16
C VAL A 12 -6.68 -9.59 -10.54
N LEU A 13 -7.99 -9.65 -10.78
CA LEU A 13 -8.53 -10.00 -12.09
C LEU A 13 -8.19 -8.93 -13.13
N ALA A 14 -8.27 -7.65 -12.78
CA ALA A 14 -7.87 -6.56 -13.67
C ALA A 14 -6.39 -6.69 -14.07
N ALA A 15 -5.51 -7.05 -13.12
CA ALA A 15 -4.10 -7.31 -13.40
C ALA A 15 -3.92 -8.46 -14.40
N GLN A 16 -4.64 -9.56 -14.22
CA GLN A 16 -4.62 -10.68 -15.16
C GLN A 16 -5.15 -10.27 -16.55
N ALA A 17 -6.24 -9.52 -16.60
CA ALA A 17 -6.90 -9.11 -17.83
C ALA A 17 -5.99 -8.23 -18.72
N ILE A 18 -5.08 -7.45 -18.13
CA ILE A 18 -4.07 -6.67 -18.87
C ILE A 18 -2.80 -7.48 -19.21
N GLY A 19 -2.78 -8.78 -18.94
CA GLY A 19 -1.72 -9.70 -19.34
C GLY A 19 -0.63 -9.96 -18.29
N ALA A 20 -0.84 -9.60 -17.02
CA ALA A 20 0.12 -9.93 -15.98
C ALA A 20 0.02 -11.41 -15.55
N ASP A 21 1.17 -12.07 -15.34
CA ASP A 21 1.21 -13.45 -14.81
C ASP A 21 0.79 -13.55 -13.34
N TYR A 22 1.00 -12.47 -12.58
CA TYR A 22 0.61 -12.36 -11.18
C TYR A 22 0.48 -10.90 -10.73
N ALA A 23 -0.37 -10.69 -9.73
CA ALA A 23 -0.49 -9.44 -8.99
C ALA A 23 0.47 -9.46 -7.78
N TYR A 24 1.10 -8.32 -7.48
CA TYR A 24 1.97 -8.14 -6.32
C TYR A 24 1.39 -7.05 -5.41
N ILE A 25 1.07 -7.44 -4.18
CA ILE A 25 0.39 -6.60 -3.19
C ILE A 25 1.36 -6.30 -2.05
N GLY A 26 1.46 -5.01 -1.68
CA GLY A 26 2.32 -4.53 -0.61
C GLY A 26 1.53 -4.05 0.60
N SER A 27 1.06 -2.79 0.57
CA SER A 27 0.52 -2.08 1.73
C SER A 27 -0.62 -2.78 2.46
N ALA A 28 -1.45 -3.56 1.78
CA ALA A 28 -2.50 -4.35 2.42
C ALA A 28 -1.94 -5.33 3.46
N PHE A 29 -0.81 -5.98 3.16
CA PHE A 29 -0.20 -6.96 4.05
C PHE A 29 0.38 -6.35 5.33
N ILE A 30 0.54 -5.03 5.40
CA ILE A 30 0.98 -4.34 6.62
C ILE A 30 -0.10 -4.47 7.71
N ALA A 31 -1.38 -4.45 7.34
CA ALA A 31 -2.51 -4.54 8.26
C ALA A 31 -2.85 -5.98 8.68
N MET A 32 -2.06 -6.98 8.30
CA MET A 32 -2.33 -8.37 8.67
C MET A 32 -1.79 -8.70 10.07
N GLU A 33 -2.41 -9.67 10.75
CA GLU A 33 -2.02 -10.11 12.09
C GLU A 33 -0.55 -10.55 12.16
N GLU A 34 -0.09 -11.27 11.13
CA GLU A 34 1.24 -11.84 11.04
C GLU A 34 2.33 -10.80 10.72
N ALA A 35 1.93 -9.61 10.26
CA ALA A 35 2.87 -8.53 9.98
C ALA A 35 3.49 -8.00 11.28
N ARG A 36 4.83 -7.88 11.30
CA ARG A 36 5.60 -7.29 12.42
C ARG A 36 5.59 -5.75 12.39
N ALA A 37 4.45 -5.17 12.04
CA ALA A 37 4.18 -3.73 12.13
C ALA A 37 3.60 -3.40 13.51
N SER A 38 3.75 -2.15 13.97
CA SER A 38 3.06 -1.69 15.18
C SER A 38 1.56 -1.68 14.96
N GLU A 39 0.78 -1.88 16.03
CA GLU A 39 -0.68 -1.80 15.96
C GLU A 39 -1.17 -0.46 15.43
N ASP A 40 -0.50 0.64 15.78
CA ASP A 40 -0.83 1.98 15.26
C ASP A 40 -0.64 2.06 13.73
N TYR A 41 0.39 1.41 13.19
CA TYR A 41 0.60 1.38 11.74
C TYR A 41 -0.47 0.51 11.06
N LYS A 42 -0.79 -0.66 11.62
CA LYS A 42 -1.88 -1.50 11.11
C LYS A 42 -3.21 -0.73 11.08
N ARG A 43 -3.52 0.01 12.15
CA ARG A 43 -4.71 0.86 12.24
C ARG A 43 -4.69 2.01 11.25
N ALA A 44 -3.55 2.69 11.09
CA ALA A 44 -3.42 3.76 10.12
C ALA A 44 -3.63 3.29 8.66
N ILE A 45 -3.31 2.04 8.34
CA ILE A 45 -3.65 1.44 7.04
C ILE A 45 -5.16 1.26 6.89
N VAL A 46 -5.84 0.74 7.92
CA VAL A 46 -7.29 0.48 7.92
C VAL A 46 -8.10 1.79 7.86
N ASP A 47 -7.68 2.79 8.62
CA ASP A 47 -8.36 4.07 8.72
C ASP A 47 -8.06 4.97 7.50
N GLY A 48 -6.89 4.78 6.88
CA GLY A 48 -6.40 5.61 5.80
C GLY A 48 -7.10 5.40 4.46
N ARG A 49 -7.13 6.46 3.65
CA ARG A 49 -7.67 6.49 2.28
C ARG A 49 -6.58 6.91 1.29
N ALA A 50 -6.92 6.88 0.01
CA ALA A 50 -5.98 7.26 -1.05
C ALA A 50 -5.45 8.71 -0.90
N GLU A 51 -6.30 9.62 -0.40
CA GLU A 51 -5.97 11.03 -0.14
C GLU A 51 -5.02 11.25 1.06
N ASP A 52 -4.89 10.24 1.91
CA ASP A 52 -3.97 10.24 3.05
C ASP A 52 -2.56 9.80 2.67
N ILE A 53 -2.31 9.52 1.39
CA ILE A 53 -0.98 9.20 0.90
C ILE A 53 -0.27 10.46 0.41
N VAL A 54 0.82 10.81 1.08
CA VAL A 54 1.68 11.95 0.76
C VAL A 54 2.88 11.47 -0.02
N TYR A 55 3.08 12.03 -1.22
CA TYR A 55 4.25 11.76 -2.06
C TYR A 55 5.32 12.82 -1.82
N THR A 56 6.45 12.42 -1.25
CA THR A 56 7.54 13.34 -0.88
C THR A 56 8.88 12.63 -0.90
N ASN A 57 9.96 13.39 -1.13
CA ASN A 57 11.33 12.89 -1.00
C ASN A 57 11.96 13.23 0.36
N LEU A 58 11.26 13.92 1.27
CA LEU A 58 11.85 14.50 2.48
C LEU A 58 12.60 13.49 3.36
N PHE A 59 12.05 12.29 3.52
CA PHE A 59 12.49 11.34 4.56
C PHE A 59 13.64 10.44 4.14
N THR A 60 13.66 10.02 2.87
CA THR A 60 14.69 9.11 2.33
C THR A 60 15.54 9.77 1.27
N GLY A 61 15.21 11.01 0.88
CA GLY A 61 15.80 11.75 -0.23
C GLY A 61 15.46 11.20 -1.62
N VAL A 62 14.71 10.10 -1.69
CA VAL A 62 14.04 9.60 -2.89
C VAL A 62 12.54 9.73 -2.67
N HIS A 63 11.78 10.06 -3.72
CA HIS A 63 10.35 10.18 -3.58
C HIS A 63 9.71 8.84 -3.19
N GLY A 64 9.01 8.86 -2.07
CA GLY A 64 8.23 7.75 -1.53
C GLY A 64 6.79 8.18 -1.22
N ASN A 65 5.93 7.18 -1.04
CA ASN A 65 4.55 7.37 -0.60
C ASN A 65 4.46 7.06 0.90
N TYR A 66 3.90 7.98 1.67
CA TYR A 66 3.84 7.91 3.12
C TYR A 66 2.45 8.24 3.66
N LEU A 67 2.07 7.62 4.78
CA LEU A 67 0.83 7.92 5.47
C LEU A 67 0.90 9.31 6.10
N ARG A 68 -0.06 10.17 5.75
CA ARG A 68 -0.31 11.50 6.32
C ARG A 68 -0.27 11.48 7.84
N GLY A 69 -0.98 10.57 8.48
CA GLY A 69 -1.04 10.48 9.94
C GLY A 69 0.34 10.25 10.59
N SER A 70 1.25 9.51 9.96
CA SER A 70 2.61 9.31 10.48
C SER A 70 3.46 10.60 10.42
N ILE A 71 3.23 11.42 9.39
CA ILE A 71 3.89 12.72 9.21
C ILE A 71 3.39 13.72 10.25
N GLU A 72 2.07 13.76 10.48
CA GLU A 72 1.43 14.61 11.49
C GLU A 72 1.88 14.21 12.91
N ASN A 73 1.95 12.91 13.20
CA ASN A 73 2.45 12.39 14.47
C ASN A 73 3.92 12.76 14.73
N ALA A 74 4.71 12.95 13.67
CA ALA A 74 6.09 13.43 13.74
C ALA A 74 6.18 14.97 13.90
N GLY A 75 5.05 15.68 13.97
CA GLY A 75 4.99 17.12 14.15
C GLY A 75 5.23 17.94 12.88
N LEU A 76 5.11 17.31 11.70
CA LEU A 76 5.31 17.95 10.40
C LEU A 76 3.96 18.28 9.75
N ASP A 77 3.93 19.34 8.95
CA ASP A 77 2.77 19.69 8.12
C ASP A 77 2.83 18.95 6.77
N PRO A 78 1.97 17.93 6.54
CA PRO A 78 1.95 17.17 5.29
C PRO A 78 1.56 18.02 4.07
N ALA A 79 0.93 19.19 4.23
CA ALA A 79 0.59 20.09 3.14
C ALA A 79 1.73 21.05 2.78
N ASN A 80 2.79 21.13 3.59
CA ASN A 80 3.88 22.07 3.42
C ASN A 80 5.24 21.46 3.80
N LEU A 81 5.50 20.26 3.28
CA LEU A 81 6.77 19.56 3.50
C LEU A 81 7.89 20.20 2.67
N PRO A 82 9.08 20.41 3.26
CA PRO A 82 10.27 20.78 2.49
C PRO A 82 10.64 19.70 1.46
N GLU A 83 11.22 20.12 0.34
CA GLU A 83 11.83 19.21 -0.62
C GLU A 83 13.28 18.90 -0.17
N ALA A 84 13.64 17.62 -0.13
CA ALA A 84 15.01 17.23 0.18
C ALA A 84 15.92 17.48 -1.02
N ASP A 85 17.09 18.08 -0.77
CA ASP A 85 18.17 18.21 -1.74
C ASP A 85 18.99 16.91 -1.77
N PRO A 86 18.94 16.12 -2.87
CA PRO A 86 19.63 14.83 -2.92
C PRO A 86 21.15 14.94 -2.78
N SER A 87 21.73 16.11 -3.10
CA SER A 87 23.17 16.36 -2.97
C SER A 87 23.63 16.56 -1.52
N LYS A 88 22.68 16.81 -0.60
CA LYS A 88 22.92 17.04 0.84
C LYS A 88 22.44 15.88 1.71
N MET A 89 22.03 14.79 1.09
CA MET A 89 21.39 13.66 1.76
C MET A 89 22.37 12.91 2.67
N ASN A 90 22.02 12.74 3.94
CA ASN A 90 22.80 11.96 4.89
C ASN A 90 22.04 10.66 5.21
N PHE A 91 22.59 9.51 4.81
CA PHE A 91 22.00 8.18 5.06
C PHE A 91 22.00 7.75 6.54
N GLY A 92 22.41 8.64 7.45
CA GLY A 92 22.23 8.48 8.89
C GLY A 92 20.74 8.37 9.26
N SER A 93 20.46 7.76 10.42
CA SER A 93 19.14 7.25 10.84
C SER A 93 18.01 8.28 11.08
N GLY A 94 18.08 9.48 10.49
CA GLY A 94 17.07 10.55 10.65
C GLY A 94 16.69 11.32 9.37
N GLY A 95 17.40 11.15 8.24
CA GLY A 95 17.18 12.07 7.10
C GLY A 95 17.37 13.54 7.51
N ASN A 96 16.75 14.48 6.82
CA ASN A 96 16.82 15.92 7.16
C ASN A 96 15.91 16.33 8.35
N THR A 97 15.39 15.38 9.13
CA THR A 97 14.42 15.61 10.21
C THR A 97 14.82 14.90 11.50
N ASP A 98 14.34 15.36 12.66
CA ASP A 98 14.57 14.67 13.95
C ASP A 98 13.82 13.33 14.06
N ALA A 99 12.78 13.13 13.22
CA ALA A 99 12.03 11.89 13.13
C ALA A 99 12.89 10.77 12.52
N LYS A 100 12.88 9.58 13.13
CA LYS A 100 13.56 8.43 12.54
C LYS A 100 12.71 7.90 11.41
N ALA A 101 13.06 8.25 10.17
CA ALA A 101 12.32 7.89 8.95
C ALA A 101 11.92 6.39 8.85
N TRP A 102 12.71 5.48 9.44
CA TRP A 102 12.42 4.05 9.42
C TRP A 102 11.46 3.57 10.53
N LYS A 103 11.27 4.36 11.58
CA LYS A 103 10.45 4.00 12.75
C LYS A 103 9.14 4.78 12.79
N ASP A 104 9.23 6.10 12.56
CA ASP A 104 8.16 7.04 12.87
C ASP A 104 7.40 7.48 11.62
N ILE A 105 7.96 7.25 10.42
CA ILE A 105 7.35 7.60 9.14
C ILE A 105 6.98 6.33 8.39
N TRP A 106 5.71 6.20 8.02
CA TRP A 106 5.14 4.94 7.56
C TRP A 106 4.84 4.97 6.07
N GLY A 107 5.49 4.09 5.30
CA GLY A 107 5.37 4.01 3.85
C GLY A 107 4.17 3.20 3.36
N SER A 108 3.24 3.81 2.63
CA SER A 108 2.03 3.12 2.16
C SER A 108 1.61 3.58 0.76
N GLY A 109 0.97 2.72 -0.01
CA GLY A 109 0.42 3.02 -1.34
C GLY A 109 -1.06 3.39 -1.31
N GLN A 110 -1.57 3.96 -2.40
CA GLN A 110 -2.94 4.49 -2.50
C GLN A 110 -4.04 3.42 -2.45
N GLY A 111 -3.68 2.13 -2.56
CA GLY A 111 -4.62 1.01 -2.50
C GLY A 111 -5.20 0.69 -1.12
N ILE A 112 -4.77 1.39 -0.07
CA ILE A 112 -5.20 1.10 1.31
C ILE A 112 -6.70 1.33 1.57
N GLY A 113 -7.39 2.10 0.73
CA GLY A 113 -8.84 2.30 0.87
C GLY A 113 -9.68 1.02 0.72
N ALA A 114 -9.11 -0.08 0.24
CA ALA A 114 -9.74 -1.39 0.17
C ALA A 114 -9.55 -2.25 1.44
N ILE A 115 -8.82 -1.73 2.43
CA ILE A 115 -8.44 -2.45 3.66
C ILE A 115 -9.23 -1.85 4.81
N ASP A 116 -10.13 -2.64 5.36
CA ASP A 116 -11.17 -2.22 6.31
C ASP A 116 -11.05 -2.89 7.69
N ALA A 117 -10.13 -3.85 7.83
CA ALA A 117 -9.87 -4.54 9.08
C ALA A 117 -8.43 -5.03 9.18
N VAL A 118 -7.96 -5.12 10.42
CA VAL A 118 -6.84 -6.00 10.78
C VAL A 118 -7.40 -7.42 10.83
N GLN A 119 -6.83 -8.32 10.03
CA GLN A 119 -7.27 -9.70 9.87
C GLN A 119 -6.08 -10.63 9.62
N SER A 120 -6.30 -11.94 9.65
CA SER A 120 -5.25 -12.89 9.31
C SER A 120 -4.89 -12.83 7.83
N THR A 121 -3.65 -13.15 7.49
CA THR A 121 -3.20 -13.30 6.11
C THR A 121 -4.03 -14.34 5.36
N ALA A 122 -4.40 -15.42 6.06
CA ALA A 122 -5.22 -16.49 5.50
C ALA A 122 -6.60 -15.99 5.08
N ASP A 123 -7.28 -15.22 5.93
CA ASP A 123 -8.62 -14.68 5.65
C ASP A 123 -8.57 -13.64 4.52
N TYR A 124 -7.54 -12.79 4.52
CA TYR A 124 -7.37 -11.81 3.45
C TYR A 124 -7.15 -12.49 2.08
N VAL A 125 -6.32 -13.54 2.02
CA VAL A 125 -6.11 -14.31 0.77
C VAL A 125 -7.35 -15.08 0.36
N ALA A 126 -8.11 -15.65 1.31
CA ALA A 126 -9.39 -16.29 1.03
C ALA A 126 -10.37 -15.28 0.41
N ARG A 127 -10.51 -14.09 1.00
CA ARG A 127 -11.33 -12.99 0.48
C ARG A 127 -10.93 -12.60 -0.94
N LEU A 128 -9.63 -12.41 -1.21
CA LEU A 128 -9.13 -12.10 -2.55
C LEU A 128 -9.51 -13.17 -3.57
N THR A 129 -9.49 -14.44 -3.18
CA THR A 129 -9.85 -15.56 -4.05
C THR A 129 -11.35 -15.56 -4.36
N GLU A 130 -12.20 -15.35 -3.34
CA GLU A 130 -13.65 -15.24 -3.50
C GLU A 130 -14.04 -14.05 -4.38
N GLU A 131 -13.48 -12.87 -4.12
CA GLU A 131 -13.71 -11.66 -4.90
C GLU A 131 -13.25 -11.82 -6.36
N TYR A 132 -12.11 -12.47 -6.59
CA TYR A 132 -11.58 -12.74 -7.93
C TYR A 132 -12.53 -13.65 -8.73
N GLU A 133 -12.99 -14.77 -8.14
CA GLU A 133 -13.92 -15.67 -8.82
C GLU A 133 -15.29 -15.00 -9.05
N ALA A 134 -15.75 -14.20 -8.09
CA ALA A 134 -16.95 -13.39 -8.26
C ALA A 134 -16.80 -12.38 -9.40
N ALA A 135 -15.65 -11.69 -9.49
CA ALA A 135 -15.36 -10.75 -10.56
C ALA A 135 -15.32 -11.43 -11.94
N ARG A 136 -14.73 -12.64 -12.01
CA ARG A 136 -14.71 -13.45 -13.24
C ARG A 136 -16.11 -13.83 -13.69
N ALA A 137 -16.95 -14.27 -12.75
CA ALA A 137 -18.35 -14.58 -13.02
C ALA A 137 -19.13 -13.33 -13.49
N ARG A 138 -18.93 -12.18 -12.82
CA ARG A 138 -19.60 -10.91 -13.17
C ARG A 138 -19.34 -10.47 -14.61
N ILE A 139 -18.09 -10.54 -15.07
CA ILE A 139 -17.74 -10.10 -16.44
C ILE A 139 -18.00 -11.17 -17.50
N ASN A 140 -18.76 -12.23 -17.17
CA ASN A 140 -19.05 -13.34 -18.07
C ASN A 140 -17.79 -13.82 -18.79
N LEU A 141 -16.69 -14.05 -18.05
CA LEU A 141 -15.64 -14.96 -18.49
C LEU A 141 -16.27 -16.37 -18.50
N ALA A 142 -17.21 -16.57 -19.43
CA ALA A 142 -17.86 -17.82 -19.69
C ALA A 142 -16.75 -18.82 -19.99
N SER A 143 -16.83 -19.96 -19.32
CA SER A 143 -16.08 -21.15 -19.63
C SER A 143 -16.38 -21.55 -21.09
N GLY A 144 -15.64 -20.97 -22.05
CA GLY A 144 -15.89 -21.06 -23.48
C GLY A 144 -14.60 -20.85 -24.29
N ARG A 145 -14.08 -21.98 -24.79
CA ARG A 145 -12.76 -22.29 -25.36
C ARG A 145 -12.51 -21.77 -26.80
N ALA A 146 -11.25 -21.75 -27.24
CA ALA A 146 -10.86 -22.43 -28.48
C ALA A 146 -9.41 -23.00 -28.38
N PRO A 147 -9.17 -24.25 -28.84
CA PRO A 147 -7.85 -24.87 -28.85
C PRO A 147 -6.96 -24.27 -29.95
N ARG A 148 -5.65 -24.37 -29.77
CA ARG A 148 -4.71 -24.54 -30.90
C ARG A 148 -4.19 -25.96 -30.86
#